data_AF-B6HP18-F1
#
_entry.id   AF-B6HP18-F1
#
_cell.length_a   1.000
_cell.length_b   1.000
_cell.length_c   1.000
_cell.angle_alpha   90.00
_cell.angle_beta   90.00
_cell.angle_gamma   90.00
#
_symmetry.space_group_name_H-M   'P 1'
#
loop_
_entity.id
_entity.type
_entity.pdbx_description
1 polymer ?
#
loop_
_entity_poly.entity_id
_entity_poly.type
_entity_poly.pdbx_seq_one_letter_code
_entity_poly.pdbx_strand_id
1 'polypeptide(L)'
;MPASTEVQPKLEEDETALETVEDVPVNKMTSFNGRLQQFLHNGTATREALSTSRTTISQRRINTTNERQADPITPSPRRKRTVPPTAPITTATHQRTTRSKSTLMATSPSPSKRKRTATPQIPPTPPIAGPPATESLLRDTIPPNLILLLVGVNPGIMTGVTGYAYAHPSNLFWKLLYSSGITSVRHIPADTYKLPALYSVGNTNIVERPTRDASMLSRAEMDAGVPVLEAKVAAQRPEVVCLVGKSIWEAVWRVRHGRGIRKEEFRYGWQAETENMGRGDGWAGAPVFVATTTSGLAAGMKPAEKEAVWAELGSWVVKRRQERGLDSVVVKEEIMSLYHKLS
;
A
#
# COMPACT_ATOMS: atom_id res chain seq x y z
N MET A 1 38.18 -71.44 -28.61
CA MET A 1 38.35 -72.64 -27.75
C MET A 1 39.77 -72.61 -27.19
N PRO A 2 39.99 -72.86 -25.88
CA PRO A 2 39.05 -73.25 -24.82
C PRO A 2 38.64 -72.01 -23.97
N ALA A 3 37.47 -71.83 -23.36
CA ALA A 3 36.44 -72.69 -22.75
C ALA A 3 36.93 -73.48 -21.53
N SER A 4 36.67 -72.93 -20.34
CA SER A 4 36.34 -73.70 -19.12
C SER A 4 35.48 -72.86 -18.16
N THR A 5 34.21 -73.21 -18.15
CA THR A 5 33.23 -73.30 -17.04
C THR A 5 33.91 -73.80 -15.74
N GLU A 6 33.53 -73.53 -14.50
CA GLU A 6 32.25 -73.64 -13.76
C GLU A 6 32.66 -73.39 -12.27
N VAL A 7 31.90 -72.80 -11.34
CA VAL A 7 30.90 -73.42 -10.46
C VAL A 7 30.55 -72.36 -9.40
N GLN A 8 29.26 -72.10 -9.16
CA GLN A 8 28.75 -71.45 -7.94
C GLN A 8 28.62 -72.46 -6.80
N PRO A 9 28.58 -71.99 -5.54
CA PRO A 9 27.63 -72.54 -4.59
C PRO A 9 26.64 -71.48 -4.08
N LYS A 10 25.41 -71.94 -4.03
CA LYS A 10 24.17 -71.41 -3.44
C LYS A 10 24.20 -71.61 -1.91
N LEU A 11 23.52 -70.75 -1.14
CA LEU A 11 22.81 -70.99 0.14
C LEU A 11 22.25 -69.62 0.62
N GLU A 12 20.94 -69.37 0.42
CA GLU A 12 19.86 -69.37 1.45
C GLU A 12 19.77 -68.03 2.20
N GLU A 13 18.84 -67.14 1.82
CA GLU A 13 17.44 -67.00 2.30
C GLU A 13 17.36 -66.64 3.80
N ASP A 14 17.01 -65.37 4.06
CA ASP A 14 16.08 -65.06 5.14
C ASP A 14 15.13 -63.94 4.66
N GLU A 15 13.88 -64.33 4.45
CA GLU A 15 12.74 -63.45 4.32
C GLU A 15 12.46 -62.81 5.69
N THR A 16 12.12 -61.52 5.74
CA THR A 16 11.02 -61.09 6.63
C THR A 16 10.53 -59.68 6.30
N ALA A 17 9.24 -59.64 5.95
CA ALA A 17 8.26 -58.59 6.23
C ALA A 17 8.40 -57.21 5.56
N LEU A 18 7.74 -57.12 4.39
CA LEU A 18 6.93 -55.96 4.01
C LEU A 18 5.80 -55.77 5.04
N GLU A 19 5.77 -54.63 5.73
CA GLU A 19 4.53 -54.05 6.27
C GLU A 19 4.33 -52.64 5.75
N THR A 20 3.20 -52.48 5.09
CA THR A 20 2.59 -51.27 4.57
C THR A 20 2.06 -50.39 5.70
N VAL A 21 2.38 -49.09 5.69
CA VAL A 21 1.64 -48.03 6.41
C VAL A 21 1.80 -46.74 5.60
N GLU A 22 0.89 -46.53 4.66
CA GLU A 22 -0.30 -45.66 4.77
C GLU A 22 0.01 -44.18 4.48
N ASP A 23 -0.44 -43.75 3.30
CA ASP A 23 -0.66 -42.38 2.87
C ASP A 23 -1.42 -41.58 3.94
N VAL A 24 -0.85 -40.45 4.38
CA VAL A 24 -1.57 -39.47 5.19
C VAL A 24 -2.05 -38.33 4.30
N PRO A 25 -3.37 -38.17 4.09
CA PRO A 25 -3.93 -37.09 3.29
C PRO A 25 -3.96 -35.78 4.10
N VAL A 26 -3.18 -34.79 3.69
CA VAL A 26 -3.27 -33.43 4.24
C VAL A 26 -4.43 -32.69 3.56
N ASN A 27 -5.64 -33.03 3.97
CA ASN A 27 -6.80 -32.17 3.75
C ASN A 27 -7.73 -32.25 4.96
N LYS A 28 -7.50 -31.38 5.95
CA LYS A 28 -8.47 -31.11 7.01
C LYS A 28 -8.79 -29.62 7.02
N MET A 29 -9.97 -29.31 6.50
CA MET A 29 -10.74 -28.11 6.82
C MET A 29 -10.72 -27.90 8.34
N THR A 30 -10.12 -26.80 8.79
CA THR A 30 -10.31 -26.32 10.16
C THR A 30 -11.66 -25.62 10.24
N SER A 31 -12.64 -26.30 10.84
CA SER A 31 -13.91 -25.69 11.22
C SER A 31 -13.72 -24.86 12.49
N PHE A 32 -13.85 -23.55 12.36
CA PHE A 32 -13.89 -22.62 13.48
C PHE A 32 -15.25 -22.74 14.18
N ASN A 33 -15.33 -23.56 15.23
CA ASN A 33 -16.44 -23.55 16.18
C ASN A 33 -15.89 -23.25 17.58
N GLY A 34 -15.91 -21.96 17.95
CA GLY A 34 -15.34 -21.47 19.19
C GLY A 34 -15.98 -20.17 19.68
N ARG A 35 -17.23 -20.28 20.15
CA ARG A 35 -17.81 -19.60 21.33
C ARG A 35 -17.69 -18.07 21.43
N LEU A 36 -18.49 -17.36 20.64
CA LEU A 36 -18.78 -15.93 20.81
C LEU A 36 -19.87 -15.69 21.87
N GLN A 37 -19.61 -15.97 23.15
CA GLN A 37 -20.49 -15.59 24.28
C GLN A 37 -19.73 -15.30 25.59
N GLN A 38 -18.67 -14.49 25.53
CA GLN A 38 -18.00 -13.98 26.74
C GLN A 38 -17.92 -12.45 26.83
N PHE A 39 -18.60 -11.72 25.94
CA PHE A 39 -18.64 -10.25 25.97
C PHE A 39 -20.07 -9.69 25.84
N LEU A 40 -21.05 -10.32 26.51
CA LEU A 40 -22.35 -9.70 26.75
C LEU A 40 -22.29 -8.99 28.12
N HIS A 41 -22.00 -7.70 28.13
CA HIS A 41 -22.27 -6.83 29.28
C HIS A 41 -23.71 -6.33 29.16
N ASN A 42 -24.63 -7.02 29.84
CA ASN A 42 -25.96 -6.49 30.11
C ASN A 42 -25.84 -5.43 31.20
N GLY A 43 -26.36 -4.24 30.91
CA GLY A 43 -26.52 -3.18 31.90
C GLY A 43 -27.65 -3.49 32.87
N THR A 44 -27.42 -3.24 34.15
CA THR A 44 -28.46 -3.08 35.16
C THR A 44 -28.04 -1.99 36.14
N ALA A 45 -28.91 -0.99 36.26
CA ALA A 45 -28.87 0.06 37.25
C ALA A 45 -29.76 -0.32 38.44
N THR A 46 -29.29 -0.03 39.67
CA THR A 46 -30.04 0.32 40.91
C THR A 46 -28.99 0.49 42.04
N ARG A 47 -28.78 1.69 42.64
CA ARG A 47 -29.42 2.29 43.85
C ARG A 47 -29.15 1.44 45.13
N GLU A 48 -28.66 1.92 46.29
CA GLU A 48 -28.79 3.19 47.07
C GLU A 48 -27.69 3.27 48.18
N ALA A 49 -27.10 4.45 48.48
CA ALA A 49 -27.20 5.29 49.73
C ALA A 49 -26.26 4.87 50.92
N LEU A 50 -25.60 5.72 51.74
CA LEU A 50 -25.89 7.05 52.33
C LEU A 50 -24.62 7.79 52.89
N SER A 51 -24.71 9.14 52.95
CA SER A 51 -24.24 10.12 53.97
C SER A 51 -22.73 10.30 54.25
N THR A 52 -22.13 11.50 54.34
CA THR A 52 -22.51 12.67 55.16
C THR A 52 -21.79 13.98 54.72
N SER A 53 -22.45 15.11 54.97
CA SER A 53 -22.21 16.50 54.57
C SER A 53 -20.94 17.20 55.08
N ARG A 54 -20.45 18.21 54.31
CA ARG A 54 -20.10 19.55 54.85
C ARG A 54 -20.01 20.65 53.78
N THR A 55 -20.46 21.83 54.21
CA THR A 55 -20.75 23.09 53.52
C THR A 55 -19.52 24.01 53.41
N THR A 56 -19.44 24.86 52.37
CA THR A 56 -19.17 26.34 52.35
C THR A 56 -18.50 26.79 51.03
N ILE A 57 -19.19 27.60 50.21
CA ILE A 57 -18.99 29.05 49.97
C ILE A 57 -17.63 29.43 49.35
N SER A 58 -17.64 29.91 48.09
CA SER A 58 -17.03 31.19 47.63
C SER A 58 -17.20 31.34 46.10
N GLN A 59 -18.19 32.10 45.63
CA GLN A 59 -18.10 33.47 45.10
C GLN A 59 -17.26 33.69 43.82
N ARG A 60 -18.05 33.95 42.77
CA ARG A 60 -17.75 34.59 41.49
C ARG A 60 -17.22 36.03 41.72
N ARG A 61 -16.21 36.46 40.97
CA ARG A 61 -15.90 37.89 40.78
C ARG A 61 -15.83 38.23 39.30
N ILE A 62 -16.73 39.11 38.90
CA ILE A 62 -16.73 39.89 37.67
C ILE A 62 -15.80 41.07 37.90
N ASN A 63 -15.03 41.50 36.89
CA ASN A 63 -14.78 42.91 36.68
C ASN A 63 -14.50 43.21 35.21
N THR A 64 -15.02 44.37 34.84
CA THR A 64 -15.28 44.97 33.54
C THR A 64 -14.17 45.92 33.10
N THR A 65 -14.22 46.23 31.78
CA THR A 65 -13.91 47.53 31.12
C THR A 65 -12.46 48.03 31.05
N ASN A 66 -11.99 48.20 29.81
CA ASN A 66 -11.45 49.48 29.35
C ASN A 66 -11.60 49.60 27.82
N GLU A 67 -12.39 50.59 27.40
CA GLU A 67 -12.40 51.18 26.06
C GLU A 67 -11.24 52.19 25.92
N ARG A 68 -10.67 52.32 24.72
CA ARG A 68 -10.28 53.61 24.12
C ARG A 68 -10.36 53.55 22.58
N GLN A 69 -11.22 54.43 22.05
CA GLN A 69 -11.23 55.21 20.80
C GLN A 69 -9.86 55.42 20.10
N ALA A 70 -9.69 55.78 18.82
CA ALA A 70 -10.48 56.04 17.60
C ALA A 70 -9.43 56.03 16.44
N ASP A 71 -9.68 55.91 15.12
CA ASP A 71 -10.40 56.80 14.19
C ASP A 71 -10.34 56.20 12.75
N PRO A 72 -11.07 56.74 11.76
CA PRO A 72 -11.55 56.02 10.57
C PRO A 72 -10.78 56.33 9.27
N ILE A 73 -10.88 55.44 8.27
CA ILE A 73 -10.48 55.73 6.88
C ILE A 73 -11.68 55.52 5.94
N THR A 74 -12.00 56.62 5.25
CA THR A 74 -13.06 56.84 4.24
C THR A 74 -12.80 56.08 2.93
N PRO A 75 -13.85 55.67 2.17
CA PRO A 75 -13.72 54.92 0.92
C PRO A 75 -13.86 55.80 -0.36
N SER A 76 -13.27 55.38 -1.50
CA SER A 76 -13.57 55.87 -2.87
C SER A 76 -12.74 55.12 -3.96
N PRO A 77 -13.04 55.19 -5.29
CA PRO A 77 -14.05 54.34 -5.92
C PRO A 77 -13.62 53.68 -7.28
N ARG A 78 -14.43 52.70 -7.70
CA ARG A 78 -14.86 52.35 -9.08
C ARG A 78 -14.06 52.92 -10.28
N ARG A 79 -13.53 52.02 -11.13
CA ARG A 79 -13.27 52.33 -12.56
C ARG A 79 -13.88 51.25 -13.48
N LYS A 80 -14.89 51.68 -14.25
CA LYS A 80 -15.44 51.02 -15.44
C LYS A 80 -14.57 51.38 -16.66
N ARG A 81 -14.41 50.46 -17.61
CA ARG A 81 -14.03 50.74 -19.01
C ARG A 81 -14.69 49.68 -19.91
N THR A 82 -15.91 49.90 -20.42
CA THR A 82 -16.28 50.44 -21.75
C THR A 82 -15.41 49.97 -22.94
N VAL A 83 -16.06 49.23 -23.86
CA VAL A 83 -15.71 49.07 -25.28
C VAL A 83 -17.02 49.10 -26.08
N PRO A 84 -17.14 49.91 -27.13
CA PRO A 84 -18.15 49.73 -28.20
C PRO A 84 -17.49 49.83 -29.62
N PRO A 85 -18.23 49.84 -30.75
CA PRO A 85 -18.98 48.71 -31.38
C PRO A 85 -18.83 48.63 -32.94
N THR A 86 -19.70 47.79 -33.58
CA THR A 86 -20.22 47.83 -35.01
C THR A 86 -19.48 46.95 -36.05
N ALA A 87 -19.97 45.81 -36.60
CA ALA A 87 -21.15 45.44 -37.47
C ALA A 87 -20.97 45.82 -38.98
N PRO A 88 -21.70 45.28 -40.01
CA PRO A 88 -22.85 44.32 -40.03
C PRO A 88 -22.86 43.29 -41.23
N ILE A 89 -23.96 42.52 -41.38
CA ILE A 89 -24.75 42.15 -42.63
C ILE A 89 -25.66 40.92 -42.32
N THR A 90 -26.98 41.09 -42.04
CA THR A 90 -28.19 40.79 -42.87
C THR A 90 -28.32 39.35 -43.42
N THR A 91 -29.43 38.60 -43.25
CA THR A 91 -30.80 38.85 -43.79
C THR A 91 -31.94 38.01 -43.15
N ALA A 92 -33.13 38.64 -43.05
CA ALA A 92 -34.54 38.19 -43.19
C ALA A 92 -35.06 36.96 -42.39
N THR A 93 -35.97 37.06 -41.41
CA THR A 93 -37.40 37.50 -41.38
C THR A 93 -38.37 36.57 -42.12
N HIS A 94 -39.24 35.87 -41.37
CA HIS A 94 -40.69 35.81 -41.59
C HIS A 94 -41.43 35.33 -40.33
N GLN A 95 -42.24 36.21 -39.75
CA GLN A 95 -43.31 35.87 -38.81
C GLN A 95 -44.60 35.64 -39.60
N ARG A 96 -45.39 34.64 -39.20
CA ARG A 96 -46.87 34.76 -39.23
C ARG A 96 -47.53 33.88 -38.18
N THR A 97 -48.35 34.54 -37.39
CA THR A 97 -49.32 34.03 -36.42
C THR A 97 -50.58 33.52 -37.13
N THR A 98 -51.21 32.47 -36.59
CA THR A 98 -52.65 32.42 -36.24
C THR A 98 -53.02 31.14 -35.48
N ARG A 99 -53.34 31.32 -34.19
CA ARG A 99 -54.56 30.87 -33.46
C ARG A 99 -55.30 29.62 -33.97
N SER A 100 -55.38 28.60 -33.09
CA SER A 100 -56.59 27.79 -32.85
C SER A 100 -56.62 27.28 -31.39
N LYS A 101 -57.78 27.46 -30.76
CA LYS A 101 -58.17 27.01 -29.41
C LYS A 101 -58.88 25.65 -29.50
N SER A 102 -58.61 24.77 -28.53
CA SER A 102 -59.52 23.75 -27.94
C SER A 102 -58.66 22.69 -27.25
N THR A 103 -58.94 22.04 -26.12
CA THR A 103 -59.92 22.15 -25.03
C THR A 103 -59.33 21.29 -23.90
N LEU A 104 -59.57 21.73 -22.67
CA LEU A 104 -59.36 21.14 -21.35
C LEU A 104 -59.23 19.60 -21.28
N MET A 105 -58.21 19.09 -20.56
CA MET A 105 -58.36 18.03 -19.53
C MET A 105 -57.22 18.06 -18.49
N ALA A 106 -57.63 18.11 -17.22
CA ALA A 106 -57.03 17.59 -15.99
C ALA A 106 -55.52 17.78 -15.70
N THR A 107 -55.19 18.77 -14.87
CA THR A 107 -53.92 18.87 -14.13
C THR A 107 -54.07 18.25 -12.73
N SER A 108 -53.32 17.18 -12.46
CA SER A 108 -53.04 16.70 -11.10
C SER A 108 -52.04 17.63 -10.39
N PRO A 109 -52.22 17.97 -9.10
CA PRO A 109 -51.28 18.85 -8.41
C PRO A 109 -49.98 18.13 -8.07
N SER A 110 -48.84 18.66 -8.56
CA SER A 110 -47.51 18.32 -8.06
C SER A 110 -47.33 18.81 -6.61
N PRO A 111 -46.73 18.01 -5.71
CA PRO A 111 -46.56 18.42 -4.32
C PRO A 111 -45.52 19.54 -4.20
N SER A 112 -45.87 20.57 -3.44
CA SER A 112 -45.02 21.70 -3.11
C SER A 112 -43.70 21.24 -2.48
N LYS A 113 -42.56 21.71 -3.03
CA LYS A 113 -41.24 21.61 -2.40
C LYS A 113 -41.26 22.30 -1.04
N ARG A 114 -41.34 21.51 0.02
CA ARG A 114 -41.15 21.95 1.41
C ARG A 114 -39.69 22.39 1.57
N LYS A 115 -39.46 23.68 1.91
CA LYS A 115 -38.13 24.19 2.30
C LYS A 115 -37.60 23.35 3.47
N ARG A 116 -36.51 22.61 3.24
CA ARG A 116 -35.78 21.92 4.30
C ARG A 116 -35.13 22.96 5.20
N THR A 117 -35.55 23.00 6.45
CA THR A 117 -34.87 23.68 7.55
C THR A 117 -33.43 23.17 7.66
N ALA A 118 -32.48 24.10 7.80
CA ALA A 118 -31.07 23.80 7.92
C ALA A 118 -30.79 23.03 9.22
N THR A 119 -30.24 21.82 9.09
CA THR A 119 -29.70 21.06 10.22
C THR A 119 -28.44 21.78 10.72
N PRO A 120 -28.24 21.96 12.05
CA PRO A 120 -26.99 22.50 12.56
C PRO A 120 -25.83 21.60 12.15
N GLN A 121 -24.86 22.12 11.40
CA GLN A 121 -23.63 21.41 11.09
C GLN A 121 -22.77 21.34 12.35
N ILE A 122 -22.62 20.13 12.89
CA ILE A 122 -21.56 19.82 13.84
C ILE A 122 -20.24 19.98 13.08
N PRO A 123 -19.26 20.77 13.58
CA PRO A 123 -17.98 20.93 12.92
C PRO A 123 -17.30 19.56 12.78
N PRO A 124 -16.61 19.28 11.66
CA PRO A 124 -15.91 18.02 11.50
C PRO A 124 -14.87 17.88 12.62
N THR A 125 -14.95 16.80 13.37
CA THR A 125 -13.92 16.41 14.33
C THR A 125 -12.58 16.39 13.59
N PRO A 126 -11.53 17.09 14.06
CA PRO A 126 -10.20 16.94 13.49
C PRO A 126 -9.84 15.45 13.50
N PRO A 127 -9.14 14.93 12.47
CA PRO A 127 -8.67 13.56 12.52
C PRO A 127 -7.89 13.40 13.82
N ILE A 128 -8.34 12.48 14.68
CA ILE A 128 -7.65 12.12 15.91
C ILE A 128 -6.22 11.83 15.47
N ALA A 129 -5.29 12.72 15.84
CA ALA A 129 -3.88 12.45 15.71
C ALA A 129 -3.70 11.11 16.42
N GLY A 130 -3.35 10.08 15.65
CA GLY A 130 -3.10 8.75 16.21
C GLY A 130 -2.05 8.86 17.32
N PRO A 131 -1.90 7.82 18.15
CA PRO A 131 -0.83 7.80 19.16
C PRO A 131 0.51 8.19 18.50
N PRO A 132 1.39 8.91 19.24
CA PRO A 132 2.68 9.33 18.70
C PRO A 132 3.36 8.11 18.06
N ALA A 133 3.82 8.30 16.83
CA ALA A 133 4.37 7.23 16.01
C ALA A 133 5.43 6.49 16.83
N THR A 134 5.15 5.24 17.22
CA THR A 134 6.20 4.34 17.67
C THR A 134 7.25 4.33 16.56
N GLU A 135 8.48 4.75 16.87
CA GLU A 135 9.57 4.71 15.91
C GLU A 135 9.68 3.29 15.34
N SER A 136 9.85 3.21 14.02
CA SER A 136 9.98 1.94 13.33
C SER A 136 11.35 1.32 13.65
N LEU A 137 11.38 0.05 14.06
CA LEU A 137 12.62 -0.72 14.14
C LEU A 137 13.11 -1.21 12.76
N LEU A 138 12.30 -1.05 11.71
CA LEU A 138 12.68 -1.47 10.36
C LEU A 138 13.81 -0.59 9.85
N ARG A 139 14.89 -1.21 9.40
CA ARG A 139 16.03 -0.55 8.76
C ARG A 139 16.02 -0.83 7.27
N ASP A 140 16.47 0.16 6.51
CA ASP A 140 16.73 -0.01 5.09
C ASP A 140 17.83 -1.05 4.86
N THR A 141 17.64 -1.90 3.85
CA THR A 141 18.63 -2.88 3.38
C THR A 141 19.08 -2.53 1.97
N ILE A 142 19.85 -1.45 1.84
CA ILE A 142 20.32 -0.92 0.55
C ILE A 142 21.86 -0.89 0.48
N PRO A 143 22.56 -2.04 0.58
CA PRO A 143 23.98 -2.06 0.28
C PRO A 143 24.23 -1.77 -1.21
N PRO A 144 25.49 -1.47 -1.62
CA PRO A 144 25.84 -1.36 -3.02
C PRO A 144 25.62 -2.66 -3.81
N ASN A 145 25.56 -2.56 -5.15
CA ASN A 145 25.53 -3.71 -6.08
C ASN A 145 24.30 -4.62 -6.01
N LEU A 146 23.15 -4.11 -5.56
CA LEU A 146 21.88 -4.85 -5.59
C LEU A 146 21.40 -5.09 -7.03
N ILE A 147 20.95 -6.31 -7.31
CA ILE A 147 20.20 -6.62 -8.54
C ILE A 147 18.81 -5.98 -8.46
N LEU A 148 18.18 -6.03 -7.28
CA LEU A 148 16.81 -5.59 -7.08
C LEU A 148 16.68 -4.81 -5.77
N LEU A 149 16.14 -3.60 -5.85
CA LEU A 149 15.64 -2.86 -4.70
C LEU A 149 14.11 -2.87 -4.68
N LEU A 150 13.52 -3.45 -3.64
CA LEU A 150 12.07 -3.45 -3.40
C LEU A 150 11.69 -2.21 -2.57
N VAL A 151 10.70 -1.46 -3.04
CA VAL A 151 10.22 -0.23 -2.38
C VAL A 151 8.78 -0.42 -1.95
N GLY A 152 8.55 -0.49 -0.65
CA GLY A 152 7.21 -0.49 -0.06
C GLY A 152 6.65 0.92 0.15
N VAL A 153 5.39 1.00 0.57
CA VAL A 153 4.73 2.27 0.90
C VAL A 153 5.30 2.82 2.21
N ASN A 154 5.04 2.10 3.30
CA ASN A 154 5.53 2.39 4.63
C ASN A 154 5.42 1.15 5.52
N PRO A 155 6.10 1.11 6.68
CA PRO A 155 5.94 0.02 7.63
C PRO A 155 4.49 -0.13 8.11
N GLY A 156 3.93 -1.34 8.00
CA GLY A 156 2.77 -1.70 8.81
C GLY A 156 3.15 -1.76 10.30
N ILE A 157 2.19 -1.66 11.22
CA ILE A 157 2.47 -1.71 12.68
C ILE A 157 3.37 -2.89 13.08
N MET A 158 3.07 -4.11 12.61
CA MET A 158 3.89 -5.29 12.93
C MET A 158 5.30 -5.21 12.33
N THR A 159 5.45 -4.67 11.12
CA THR A 159 6.77 -4.42 10.51
C THR A 159 7.55 -3.37 11.30
N GLY A 160 6.89 -2.31 11.74
CA GLY A 160 7.52 -1.28 12.58
C GLY A 160 7.98 -1.84 13.92
N VAL A 161 7.15 -2.66 14.59
CA VAL A 161 7.47 -3.25 15.90
C VAL A 161 8.53 -4.35 15.81
N THR A 162 8.50 -5.19 14.78
CA THR A 162 9.46 -6.31 14.65
C THR A 162 10.76 -5.91 13.99
N GLY A 163 10.76 -4.82 13.23
CA GLY A 163 11.86 -4.42 12.36
C GLY A 163 12.05 -5.33 11.15
N TYR A 164 11.06 -6.16 10.81
CA TYR A 164 11.12 -7.08 9.68
C TYR A 164 10.15 -6.66 8.58
N ALA A 165 10.64 -6.65 7.34
CA ALA A 165 9.86 -6.26 6.18
C ALA A 165 8.66 -7.18 5.98
N TYR A 166 7.49 -6.58 5.74
CA TYR A 166 6.25 -7.30 5.43
C TYR A 166 5.86 -8.38 6.46
N ALA A 167 6.02 -8.08 7.76
CA ALA A 167 5.90 -9.05 8.85
C ALA A 167 4.47 -9.56 9.11
N HIS A 168 3.44 -8.81 8.71
CA HIS A 168 2.07 -9.20 8.98
C HIS A 168 1.67 -10.48 8.23
N PRO A 169 1.03 -11.49 8.88
CA PRO A 169 0.73 -12.79 8.25
C PRO A 169 -0.16 -12.72 7.01
N SER A 170 -1.02 -11.71 6.91
CA SER A 170 -1.86 -11.50 5.71
C SER A 170 -1.11 -10.88 4.53
N ASN A 171 0.15 -10.46 4.71
CA ASN A 171 0.96 -9.90 3.65
C ASN A 171 1.51 -11.02 2.74
N LEU A 172 1.28 -10.87 1.44
CA LEU A 172 1.66 -11.88 0.44
C LEU A 172 3.10 -11.74 -0.05
N PHE A 173 3.87 -10.76 0.42
CA PHE A 173 5.22 -10.45 -0.07
C PHE A 173 6.11 -11.69 -0.14
N TRP A 174 6.28 -12.39 0.97
CA TRP A 174 7.15 -13.56 1.04
C TRP A 174 6.65 -14.73 0.17
N LYS A 175 5.33 -14.85 -0.03
CA LYS A 175 4.76 -15.83 -0.96
C LYS A 175 5.07 -15.46 -2.40
N LEU A 176 4.85 -14.20 -2.78
CA LEU A 176 5.06 -13.70 -4.14
C LEU A 176 6.53 -13.66 -4.54
N LEU A 177 7.42 -13.37 -3.59
CA LEU A 177 8.87 -13.39 -3.80
C LEU A 177 9.36 -14.82 -4.13
N TYR A 178 8.83 -15.81 -3.44
CA TYR A 178 9.11 -17.22 -3.71
C TYR A 178 8.45 -17.71 -5.02
N SER A 179 7.16 -17.46 -5.21
CA SER A 179 6.43 -17.97 -6.39
C SER A 179 6.90 -17.33 -7.70
N SER A 180 7.54 -16.17 -7.66
CA SER A 180 8.19 -15.54 -8.82
C SER A 180 9.59 -16.08 -9.11
N GLY A 181 10.17 -16.88 -8.22
CA GLY A 181 11.55 -17.36 -8.32
C GLY A 181 12.60 -16.33 -7.92
N ILE A 182 12.20 -15.15 -7.42
CA ILE A 182 13.17 -14.17 -6.89
C ILE A 182 13.95 -14.79 -5.72
N THR A 183 13.29 -15.57 -4.87
CA THR A 183 13.94 -16.44 -3.90
C THR A 183 13.66 -17.90 -4.22
N SER A 184 14.65 -18.79 -4.04
CA SER A 184 14.54 -20.23 -4.27
C SER A 184 13.74 -20.95 -3.18
N VAL A 185 13.64 -20.36 -1.98
CA VAL A 185 12.83 -20.83 -0.87
C VAL A 185 11.88 -19.74 -0.39
N ARG A 186 10.82 -20.13 0.31
CA ARG A 186 9.91 -19.20 0.97
C ARG A 186 10.49 -18.78 2.33
N HIS A 187 11.11 -17.60 2.35
CA HIS A 187 11.60 -16.99 3.58
C HIS A 187 10.49 -16.53 4.53
N ILE A 188 10.86 -16.37 5.79
CA ILE A 188 10.05 -15.73 6.83
C ILE A 188 10.49 -14.28 7.03
N PRO A 189 9.65 -13.40 7.62
CA PRO A 189 10.02 -12.01 7.88
C PRO A 189 11.36 -11.82 8.58
N ALA A 190 11.71 -12.69 9.54
CA ALA A 190 12.98 -12.64 10.27
C ALA A 190 14.23 -12.77 9.37
N ASP A 191 14.09 -13.25 8.14
CA ASP A 191 15.18 -13.33 7.16
C ASP A 191 15.39 -12.02 6.35
N THR A 192 14.63 -10.95 6.64
CA THR A 192 14.72 -9.62 5.96
C THR A 192 16.15 -9.18 5.66
N TYR A 193 17.05 -9.31 6.65
CA TYR A 193 18.41 -8.81 6.57
C TYR A 193 19.40 -9.77 5.88
N LYS A 194 18.96 -10.99 5.51
CA LYS A 194 19.76 -11.97 4.79
C LYS A 194 19.66 -11.83 3.27
N LEU A 195 18.54 -11.28 2.78
CA LEU A 195 18.25 -11.18 1.35
C LEU A 195 19.32 -10.45 0.52
N PRO A 196 20.00 -9.38 1.02
CA PRO A 196 21.05 -8.74 0.24
C PRO A 196 22.23 -9.67 -0.04
N ALA A 197 22.67 -10.44 0.95
CA ALA A 197 23.78 -11.37 0.81
C ALA A 197 23.39 -12.58 -0.06
N LEU A 198 22.26 -13.20 0.26
CA LEU A 198 21.81 -14.42 -0.41
C LEU A 198 21.41 -14.17 -1.88
N TYR A 199 20.76 -13.04 -2.18
CA TYR A 199 20.08 -12.85 -3.47
C TYR A 199 20.40 -11.54 -4.19
N SER A 200 21.21 -10.65 -3.58
CA SER A 200 21.36 -9.26 -4.05
C SER A 200 20.02 -8.51 -4.13
N VAL A 201 19.13 -8.77 -3.16
CA VAL A 201 17.81 -8.15 -3.04
C VAL A 201 17.75 -7.29 -1.77
N GLY A 202 17.44 -6.01 -1.95
CA GLY A 202 17.28 -5.03 -0.88
C GLY A 202 15.85 -4.56 -0.69
N ASN A 203 15.59 -3.85 0.42
CA ASN A 203 14.28 -3.30 0.74
C ASN A 203 14.37 -1.89 1.36
N THR A 204 13.42 -1.03 0.99
CA THR A 204 13.17 0.29 1.62
C THR A 204 11.70 0.67 1.52
N ASN A 205 11.32 1.85 2.00
CA ASN A 205 9.99 2.43 1.82
C ASN A 205 10.07 3.88 1.35
N ILE A 206 9.04 4.35 0.65
CA ILE A 206 8.90 5.77 0.29
C ILE A 206 8.59 6.64 1.53
N VAL A 207 7.89 6.10 2.53
CA VAL A 207 7.59 6.79 3.80
C VAL A 207 8.04 5.94 4.99
N GLU A 208 8.72 6.57 5.94
CA GLU A 208 9.31 5.89 7.11
C GLU A 208 8.30 5.64 8.24
N ARG A 209 7.29 6.50 8.36
CA ARG A 209 6.33 6.47 9.48
C ARG A 209 5.45 5.20 9.44
N PRO A 210 5.42 4.40 10.52
CA PRO A 210 4.52 3.25 10.59
C PRO A 210 3.05 3.65 10.64
N THR A 211 2.20 2.91 9.93
CA THR A 211 0.74 3.04 10.02
C THR A 211 0.04 1.68 10.02
N ARG A 212 -1.22 1.66 10.47
CA ARG A 212 -2.07 0.46 10.33
C ARG A 212 -2.45 0.20 8.88
N ASP A 213 -2.65 1.27 8.12
CA ASP A 213 -3.09 1.24 6.74
C ASP A 213 -2.39 2.36 5.96
N ALA A 214 -1.96 2.06 4.73
CA ALA A 214 -1.30 3.02 3.84
C ALA A 214 -2.21 4.22 3.49
N SER A 215 -3.54 4.05 3.53
CA SER A 215 -4.52 5.14 3.34
C SER A 215 -4.46 6.23 4.43
N MET A 216 -3.78 5.96 5.55
CA MET A 216 -3.52 6.96 6.60
C MET A 216 -2.37 7.93 6.25
N LEU A 217 -1.66 7.70 5.14
CA LEU A 217 -0.64 8.61 4.65
C LEU A 217 -1.30 9.68 3.77
N SER A 218 -0.91 10.93 3.98
CA SER A 218 -1.37 12.01 3.10
C SER A 218 -0.65 11.96 1.75
N ARG A 219 -1.25 12.56 0.71
CA ARG A 219 -0.55 12.72 -0.58
C ARG A 219 0.74 13.51 -0.44
N ALA A 220 0.73 14.58 0.36
CA ALA A 220 1.92 15.39 0.59
C ALA A 220 3.05 14.60 1.25
N GLU A 221 2.72 13.69 2.17
CA GLU A 221 3.70 12.82 2.82
C GLU A 221 4.29 11.79 1.84
N MET A 222 3.47 11.18 1.00
CA MET A 222 3.93 10.30 -0.08
C MET A 222 4.82 11.05 -1.09
N ASP A 223 4.41 12.26 -1.48
CA ASP A 223 5.11 13.09 -2.45
C ASP A 223 6.46 13.60 -1.87
N ALA A 224 6.50 13.93 -0.58
CA ALA A 224 7.73 14.30 0.13
C ALA A 224 8.75 13.14 0.23
N GLY A 225 8.29 11.89 0.19
CA GLY A 225 9.15 10.70 0.17
C GLY A 225 9.87 10.47 -1.16
N VAL A 226 9.34 10.99 -2.28
CA VAL A 226 9.93 10.80 -3.62
C VAL A 226 11.38 11.31 -3.72
N PRO A 227 11.71 12.58 -3.39
CA PRO A 227 13.09 13.04 -3.49
C PRO A 227 14.07 12.28 -2.58
N VAL A 228 13.61 11.81 -1.42
CA VAL A 228 14.42 10.96 -0.52
C VAL A 228 14.72 9.61 -1.16
N LEU A 229 13.70 8.98 -1.75
CA LEU A 229 13.85 7.72 -2.45
C LEU A 229 14.78 7.86 -3.67
N GLU A 230 14.61 8.90 -4.48
CA GLU A 230 15.48 9.20 -5.63
C GLU A 230 16.94 9.33 -5.20
N ALA A 231 17.21 10.03 -4.10
CA ALA A 231 18.55 10.18 -3.55
C ALA A 231 19.16 8.84 -3.07
N LYS A 232 18.38 7.99 -2.40
CA LYS A 232 18.82 6.63 -1.99
C LYS A 232 19.20 5.79 -3.23
N VAL A 233 18.38 5.84 -4.27
CA VAL A 233 18.62 5.10 -5.53
C VAL A 233 19.84 5.65 -6.27
N ALA A 234 20.00 6.97 -6.36
CA ALA A 234 21.17 7.60 -6.97
C ALA A 234 22.48 7.23 -6.27
N ALA A 235 22.46 7.15 -4.93
CA ALA A 235 23.63 6.80 -4.12
C ALA A 235 24.02 5.32 -4.25
N GLN A 236 23.06 4.41 -4.23
CA GLN A 236 23.33 2.96 -4.17
C GLN A 236 23.29 2.25 -5.53
N ARG A 237 22.72 2.90 -6.54
CA ARG A 237 22.67 2.47 -7.94
C ARG A 237 22.26 0.99 -8.12
N PRO A 238 21.10 0.56 -7.59
CA PRO A 238 20.61 -0.80 -7.83
C PRO A 238 20.37 -1.00 -9.33
N GLU A 239 20.46 -2.25 -9.81
CA GLU A 239 20.24 -2.55 -11.23
C GLU A 239 18.77 -2.37 -11.63
N VAL A 240 17.83 -2.63 -10.72
CA VAL A 240 16.39 -2.39 -10.89
C VAL A 240 15.75 -1.91 -9.59
N VAL A 241 14.78 -0.98 -9.72
CA VAL A 241 13.88 -0.59 -8.63
C VAL A 241 12.48 -1.16 -8.89
N CYS A 242 11.95 -1.90 -7.92
CA CYS A 242 10.58 -2.40 -7.96
C CYS A 242 9.70 -1.66 -6.93
N LEU A 243 8.71 -0.93 -7.42
CA LEU A 243 7.71 -0.26 -6.58
C LEU A 243 6.59 -1.25 -6.25
N VAL A 244 6.48 -1.63 -4.98
CA VAL A 244 5.55 -2.65 -4.47
C VAL A 244 4.16 -2.05 -4.23
N GLY A 245 3.56 -1.52 -5.29
CA GLY A 245 2.21 -0.96 -5.27
C GLY A 245 2.05 0.29 -6.12
N LYS A 246 0.88 0.40 -6.76
CA LYS A 246 0.49 1.50 -7.63
C LYS A 246 0.59 2.88 -6.97
N SER A 247 0.24 3.00 -5.68
CA SER A 247 0.22 4.29 -4.98
C SER A 247 1.59 4.97 -4.89
N ILE A 248 2.67 4.18 -4.84
CA ILE A 248 4.05 4.69 -4.86
C ILE A 248 4.34 5.31 -6.22
N TRP A 249 3.99 4.60 -7.30
CA TRP A 249 4.15 5.10 -8.66
C TRP A 249 3.31 6.36 -8.92
N GLU A 250 2.09 6.42 -8.39
CA GLU A 250 1.26 7.62 -8.46
C GLU A 250 1.91 8.82 -7.75
N ALA A 251 2.65 8.61 -6.66
CA ALA A 251 3.39 9.67 -5.98
C ALA A 251 4.59 10.15 -6.81
N VAL A 252 5.41 9.20 -7.30
CA VAL A 252 6.53 9.51 -8.21
C VAL A 252 6.03 10.31 -9.43
N TRP A 253 4.93 9.88 -10.04
CA TRP A 253 4.34 10.55 -11.18
C TRP A 253 3.88 11.97 -10.86
N ARG A 254 3.22 12.19 -9.72
CA ARG A 254 2.80 13.53 -9.29
C ARG A 254 3.98 14.47 -9.12
N VAL A 255 5.05 14.00 -8.48
CA VAL A 255 6.23 14.81 -8.21
C VAL A 255 6.97 15.15 -9.51
N ARG A 256 7.11 14.19 -10.43
CA ARG A 256 7.82 14.40 -11.70
C ARG A 256 7.03 15.20 -12.73
N HIS A 257 5.72 14.96 -12.82
CA HIS A 257 4.87 15.50 -13.89
C HIS A 257 3.91 16.61 -13.42
N GLY A 258 3.86 16.90 -12.13
CA GLY A 258 3.00 17.95 -11.54
C GLY A 258 1.49 17.63 -11.56
N ARG A 259 1.10 16.39 -11.88
CA ARG A 259 -0.30 15.95 -11.98
C ARG A 259 -0.46 14.47 -11.66
N GLY A 260 -1.69 14.03 -11.42
CA GLY A 260 -2.00 12.59 -11.32
C GLY A 260 -1.83 11.85 -12.65
N ILE A 261 -1.41 10.58 -12.57
CA ILE A 261 -1.39 9.65 -13.69
C ILE A 261 -2.81 9.28 -14.10
N ARG A 262 -3.09 9.27 -15.41
CA ARG A 262 -4.38 8.82 -15.95
C ARG A 262 -4.42 7.29 -16.03
N LYS A 263 -5.62 6.73 -16.18
CA LYS A 263 -5.81 5.28 -16.22
C LYS A 263 -5.09 4.65 -17.43
N GLU A 264 -5.09 5.36 -18.55
CA GLU A 264 -4.51 4.92 -19.82
C GLU A 264 -2.97 5.01 -19.83
N GLU A 265 -2.41 5.82 -18.94
CA GLU A 265 -0.96 5.98 -18.75
C GLU A 265 -0.39 4.95 -17.76
N PHE A 266 -1.24 4.41 -16.89
CA PHE A 266 -0.82 3.45 -15.88
C PHE A 266 -0.78 2.02 -16.42
N ARG A 267 0.34 1.34 -16.17
CA ARG A 267 0.46 -0.11 -16.30
C ARG A 267 1.38 -0.70 -15.22
N TYR A 268 1.08 -1.92 -14.81
CA TYR A 268 2.04 -2.75 -14.08
C TYR A 268 3.17 -3.19 -15.02
N GLY A 269 4.27 -3.66 -14.44
CA GLY A 269 5.43 -4.12 -15.19
C GLY A 269 6.51 -3.05 -15.34
N TRP A 270 7.40 -3.24 -16.33
CA TRP A 270 8.47 -2.31 -16.67
C TRP A 270 7.94 -0.96 -17.14
N GLN A 271 8.44 0.13 -16.59
CA GLN A 271 8.14 1.49 -17.03
C GLN A 271 9.09 1.95 -18.15
N ALA A 272 8.78 3.07 -18.80
CA ALA A 272 9.63 3.61 -19.86
C ALA A 272 11.01 4.01 -19.32
N GLU A 273 12.06 3.92 -20.15
CA GLU A 273 13.41 4.31 -19.73
C GLU A 273 13.51 5.76 -19.27
N THR A 274 12.68 6.65 -19.85
CA THR A 274 12.52 8.06 -19.44
C THR A 274 12.13 8.21 -17.97
N GLU A 275 11.59 7.15 -17.38
CA GLU A 275 11.13 7.07 -16.00
C GLU A 275 12.10 6.37 -15.04
N ASN A 276 13.33 6.06 -15.47
CA ASN A 276 14.34 5.51 -14.58
C ASN A 276 14.55 6.38 -13.32
N MET A 277 14.87 5.74 -12.19
CA MET A 277 14.97 6.37 -10.87
C MET A 277 16.43 6.60 -10.45
N GLY A 278 16.70 7.69 -9.74
CA GLY A 278 18.02 8.07 -9.24
C GLY A 278 18.95 8.65 -10.31
N ARG A 279 18.41 9.22 -11.39
CA ARG A 279 19.19 9.85 -12.46
C ARG A 279 20.12 10.94 -11.91
N GLY A 280 21.38 10.89 -12.29
CA GLY A 280 22.40 11.85 -11.82
C GLY A 280 23.82 11.34 -12.07
N ASP A 281 24.82 12.22 -12.02
CA ASP A 281 26.25 11.88 -12.10
C ASP A 281 26.64 10.99 -13.30
N GLY A 282 26.06 11.28 -14.48
CA GLY A 282 26.27 10.51 -15.71
C GLY A 282 25.61 9.13 -15.73
N TRP A 283 24.85 8.75 -14.70
CA TRP A 283 24.07 7.53 -14.64
C TRP A 283 22.62 7.77 -15.09
N ALA A 284 22.13 6.93 -16.00
CA ALA A 284 20.79 7.02 -16.57
C ALA A 284 19.65 6.65 -15.59
N GLY A 285 20.00 6.31 -14.34
CA GLY A 285 19.07 5.81 -13.33
C GLY A 285 18.77 4.32 -13.50
N ALA A 286 18.17 3.74 -12.46
CA ALA A 286 17.70 2.36 -12.45
C ALA A 286 16.36 2.24 -13.19
N PRO A 287 16.20 1.25 -14.09
CA PRO A 287 14.89 0.84 -14.60
C PRO A 287 13.87 0.62 -13.48
N VAL A 288 12.65 1.10 -13.70
CA VAL A 288 11.55 1.01 -12.73
C VAL A 288 10.58 -0.09 -13.16
N PHE A 289 10.29 -1.00 -12.25
CA PHE A 289 9.21 -1.97 -12.35
C PHE A 289 8.10 -1.60 -11.36
N VAL A 290 6.84 -1.63 -11.77
CA VAL A 290 5.70 -1.41 -10.86
C VAL A 290 4.98 -2.74 -10.63
N ALA A 291 5.11 -3.26 -9.41
CA ALA A 291 4.44 -4.48 -9.00
C ALA A 291 3.10 -4.20 -8.31
N THR A 292 2.33 -5.26 -8.14
CA THR A 292 1.07 -5.22 -7.39
C THR A 292 1.35 -5.08 -5.90
N THR A 293 0.44 -4.43 -5.16
CA THR A 293 0.54 -4.39 -3.70
C THR A 293 0.42 -5.79 -3.08
N THR A 294 1.22 -6.03 -2.05
CA THR A 294 1.30 -7.31 -1.32
C THR A 294 0.42 -7.32 -0.07
N SER A 295 -0.20 -6.19 0.29
CA SER A 295 -1.08 -6.10 1.46
C SER A 295 -2.32 -6.98 1.29
N GLY A 296 -2.65 -7.76 2.33
CA GLY A 296 -3.89 -8.52 2.39
C GLY A 296 -5.15 -7.65 2.44
N LEU A 297 -5.02 -6.36 2.74
CA LEU A 297 -6.15 -5.41 2.72
C LEU A 297 -6.56 -5.01 1.29
N ALA A 298 -5.69 -5.24 0.30
CA ALA A 298 -5.94 -4.88 -1.09
C ALA A 298 -6.63 -6.02 -1.85
N ALA A 299 -7.96 -5.94 -1.93
CA ALA A 299 -8.83 -6.95 -2.55
C ALA A 299 -9.07 -6.75 -4.07
N GLY A 300 -8.49 -5.72 -4.69
CA GLY A 300 -8.88 -5.30 -6.05
C GLY A 300 -8.39 -6.17 -7.22
N MET A 301 -7.49 -7.14 -6.99
CA MET A 301 -6.85 -7.92 -8.05
C MET A 301 -6.81 -9.41 -7.68
N LYS A 302 -7.06 -10.29 -8.67
CA LYS A 302 -7.05 -11.74 -8.44
C LYS A 302 -5.64 -12.24 -8.08
N PRO A 303 -5.50 -13.29 -7.25
CA PRO A 303 -4.18 -13.84 -6.90
C PRO A 303 -3.32 -14.20 -8.11
N ALA A 304 -3.90 -14.82 -9.14
CA ALA A 304 -3.18 -15.21 -10.36
C ALA A 304 -2.65 -14.00 -11.15
N GLU A 305 -3.39 -12.88 -11.18
CA GLU A 305 -2.95 -11.64 -11.83
C GLU A 305 -1.77 -11.02 -11.06
N LYS A 306 -1.79 -11.08 -9.73
CA LYS A 306 -0.65 -10.67 -8.90
C LYS A 306 0.56 -11.56 -9.18
N GLU A 307 0.38 -12.88 -9.16
CA GLU A 307 1.46 -13.83 -9.43
C GLU A 307 2.07 -13.64 -10.82
N ALA A 308 1.27 -13.35 -11.85
CA ALA A 308 1.76 -13.08 -13.21
C ALA A 308 2.66 -11.83 -13.28
N VAL A 309 2.27 -10.72 -12.65
CA VAL A 309 3.09 -9.50 -12.59
C VAL A 309 4.41 -9.78 -11.87
N TRP A 310 4.38 -10.51 -10.75
CA TRP A 310 5.59 -10.84 -10.02
C TRP A 310 6.49 -11.84 -10.79
N ALA A 311 5.92 -12.77 -11.55
CA ALA A 311 6.66 -13.73 -12.37
C ALA A 311 7.45 -13.05 -13.50
N GLU A 312 6.94 -11.96 -14.08
CA GLU A 312 7.66 -11.15 -15.07
C GLU A 312 8.96 -10.57 -14.47
N LEU A 313 8.87 -9.94 -13.29
CA LEU A 313 10.04 -9.43 -12.57
C LEU A 313 10.98 -10.57 -12.16
N GLY A 314 10.44 -11.65 -11.63
CA GLY A 314 11.23 -12.78 -11.17
C GLY A 314 12.03 -13.45 -12.27
N SER A 315 11.43 -13.63 -13.46
CA SER A 315 12.13 -14.15 -14.63
C SER A 315 13.35 -13.31 -15.01
N TRP A 316 13.21 -11.98 -14.96
CA TRP A 316 14.33 -11.07 -15.20
C TRP A 316 15.41 -11.18 -14.12
N VAL A 317 15.02 -11.21 -12.84
CA VAL A 317 15.97 -11.30 -11.70
C VAL A 317 16.76 -12.60 -11.74
N VAL A 318 16.11 -13.73 -12.01
CA VAL A 318 16.77 -15.05 -12.12
C VAL A 318 17.77 -15.04 -13.27
N LYS A 319 17.37 -14.57 -14.45
CA LYS A 319 18.28 -14.43 -15.59
C LYS A 319 19.47 -13.54 -15.24
N ARG A 320 19.22 -12.40 -14.58
CA ARG A 320 20.28 -11.46 -14.22
C ARG A 320 21.25 -12.03 -13.20
N ARG A 321 20.76 -12.83 -12.25
CA ARG A 321 21.57 -13.54 -11.26
C ARG A 321 22.48 -14.59 -11.92
N GLN A 322 21.99 -15.30 -12.94
CA GLN A 322 22.76 -16.22 -13.76
C GLN A 322 23.88 -15.50 -14.52
N GLU A 323 23.58 -14.36 -15.15
CA GLU A 323 24.57 -13.54 -15.84
C GLU A 323 25.68 -13.03 -14.90
N ARG A 324 25.37 -12.84 -13.61
CA ARG A 324 26.35 -12.49 -12.56
C ARG A 324 27.07 -13.70 -11.95
N GLY A 325 26.73 -14.93 -12.35
CA GLY A 325 27.32 -16.16 -11.81
C GLY A 325 26.96 -16.46 -10.34
N LEU A 326 25.88 -15.86 -9.82
CA LEU A 326 25.54 -15.92 -8.38
C LEU A 326 24.67 -17.13 -7.99
N ASP A 327 24.09 -17.87 -8.94
CA ASP A 327 23.20 -19.00 -8.66
C ASP A 327 23.86 -20.10 -7.83
N SER A 328 25.14 -20.38 -8.06
CA SER A 328 25.89 -21.40 -7.31
C SER A 328 26.21 -20.99 -5.86
N VAL A 329 26.22 -19.68 -5.56
CA VAL A 329 26.46 -19.12 -4.22
C VAL A 329 25.20 -19.22 -3.37
N VAL A 330 24.05 -18.86 -3.96
CA VAL A 330 22.72 -18.97 -3.35
C VAL A 330 22.48 -20.39 -2.82
N VAL A 331 22.69 -21.41 -3.66
CA VAL A 331 22.46 -22.82 -3.30
C VAL A 331 23.39 -23.26 -2.16
N LYS A 332 24.68 -22.87 -2.18
CA LYS A 332 25.64 -23.25 -1.14
C LYS A 332 25.31 -22.58 0.20
N GLU A 333 25.03 -21.28 0.21
CA GLU A 333 24.71 -20.55 1.44
C GLU A 333 23.37 -21.00 2.04
N GLU A 334 22.40 -21.36 1.20
CA GLU A 334 21.13 -21.93 1.64
C GLU A 334 21.31 -23.29 2.31
N ILE A 335 22.05 -24.19 1.67
CA ILE A 335 22.37 -25.51 2.23
C ILE A 335 23.04 -25.34 3.60
N MET A 336 24.04 -24.47 3.71
CA MET A 336 24.74 -24.20 4.97
C MET A 336 23.79 -23.60 6.04
N SER A 337 22.89 -22.70 5.64
CA SER A 337 21.89 -22.13 6.56
C SER A 337 20.85 -23.16 7.01
N LEU A 338 20.50 -24.15 6.19
CA LEU A 338 19.59 -25.24 6.56
C LEU A 338 20.26 -26.19 7.56
N TYR A 339 21.53 -26.55 7.34
CA TYR A 339 22.29 -27.37 8.29
C TYR A 339 22.39 -26.73 9.67
N HIS A 340 22.63 -25.42 9.76
CA HIS A 340 22.74 -24.73 11.04
C HIS A 340 21.41 -24.64 11.82
N LYS A 341 20.26 -24.75 11.15
CA LYS A 341 18.94 -24.78 11.82
C LYS A 341 18.57 -26.16 12.37
N LEU A 342 19.27 -27.21 11.94
CA LEU A 342 19.03 -28.60 12.34
C LEU A 342 20.05 -29.13 13.36
N SER A 343 21.01 -28.31 13.79
CA SER A 343 22.04 -28.62 14.80
C SER A 343 21.82 -27.82 16.07
#